data_AF-A0A956CZF2-F1
#
_entry.id   AF-A0A956CZF2-F1
#
_cell.length_a   1.000
_cell.length_b   1.000
_cell.length_c   1.000
_cell.angle_alpha   90.00
_cell.angle_beta   90.00
_cell.angle_gamma   90.00
#
_symmetry.space_group_name_H-M   'P 1'
#
loop_
_entity.id
_entity.type
_entity.pdbx_description
1 polymer ?
#
loop_
_entity_poly.entity_id
_entity_poly.type
_entity_poly.pdbx_seq_one_letter_code
_entity_poly.pdbx_strand_id
1 'polypeptide(L)'
;MLLDSRRPFIFSRIIFFWQWRNTLYLTAASAAVTALHELYDARPIELPTLPLAVVGAALGIFVSFRTNSAYARWWEGRKLWGRMINESRHWASQVASYVPDGDVRRRLIHRHTGYVHALRCLLRGQDPFADEAVTARLVDDDLDALRTESNLTHALLAIQLDELVALAKEGALNDFRVASMDQTLRELINIQGGCERIK
;
A
#
# COMPACT_ATOMS: atom_id res chain seq x y z
N MET A 1 -10.33 4.57 11.78
CA MET A 1 -10.00 5.21 10.49
C MET A 1 -9.92 4.17 9.36
N LEU A 2 -10.91 3.28 9.23
CA LEU A 2 -11.00 2.35 8.09
C LEU A 2 -12.48 2.10 7.83
N LEU A 3 -12.88 2.34 6.57
CA LEU A 3 -14.17 2.10 5.94
C LEU A 3 -15.31 3.05 6.39
N ASP A 4 -15.25 4.28 5.89
CA ASP A 4 -16.47 5.04 5.64
C ASP A 4 -17.25 4.33 4.51
N SER A 5 -18.31 3.60 4.88
CA SER A 5 -19.16 2.79 4.00
C SER A 5 -20.06 3.63 3.08
N ARG A 6 -19.92 4.96 3.08
CA ARG A 6 -20.76 5.92 2.34
C ARG A 6 -20.28 6.25 0.92
N ARG A 7 -19.44 5.43 0.29
CA ARG A 7 -18.81 5.76 -1.02
C ARG A 7 -19.26 4.96 -2.25
N PRO A 8 -20.50 4.41 -2.39
CA PRO A 8 -20.90 3.79 -3.66
C PRO A 8 -20.89 4.81 -4.83
N PHE A 9 -21.14 6.09 -4.54
CA PHE A 9 -21.20 7.16 -5.55
C PHE A 9 -19.86 7.54 -6.19
N ILE A 10 -18.72 7.26 -5.54
CA ILE A 10 -17.41 7.68 -6.08
C ILE A 10 -16.98 6.76 -7.22
N PHE A 11 -17.23 5.45 -7.11
CA PHE A 11 -16.85 4.49 -8.13
C PHE A 11 -17.60 4.72 -9.45
N SER A 12 -18.93 4.88 -9.39
CA SER A 12 -19.75 5.16 -10.58
C SER A 12 -19.40 6.51 -11.22
N ARG A 13 -19.07 7.54 -10.42
CA ARG A 13 -18.63 8.84 -10.95
C ARG A 13 -17.27 8.76 -11.64
N ILE A 14 -16.32 7.99 -11.10
CA ILE A 14 -14.99 7.82 -11.71
C ILE A 14 -15.11 7.05 -13.03
N ILE A 15 -15.87 5.95 -13.05
CA ILE A 15 -16.10 5.18 -14.28
C ILE A 15 -16.78 6.06 -15.32
N PHE A 16 -17.85 6.76 -14.94
CA PHE A 16 -18.55 7.65 -15.85
C PHE A 16 -17.62 8.74 -16.39
N PHE A 17 -16.84 9.38 -15.53
CA PHE A 17 -15.87 10.41 -15.93
C PHE A 17 -14.78 9.89 -16.87
N TRP A 18 -14.33 8.64 -16.72
CA TRP A 18 -13.38 8.02 -17.63
C TRP A 18 -14.01 7.57 -18.95
N GLN A 19 -15.26 7.10 -18.90
CA GLN A 19 -15.89 6.40 -20.03
C GLN A 19 -16.76 7.32 -20.91
N TRP A 20 -17.28 8.43 -20.39
CA TRP A 20 -18.29 9.24 -21.10
C TRP A 20 -17.82 9.75 -22.47
N ARG A 21 -16.55 10.12 -22.63
CA ARG A 21 -15.99 10.55 -23.93
C ARG A 21 -16.06 9.42 -24.94
N ASN A 22 -15.58 8.23 -24.58
CA ASN A 22 -15.60 7.05 -25.46
C ASN A 22 -17.02 6.62 -25.81
N THR A 23 -17.92 6.61 -24.82
CA THR A 23 -19.33 6.30 -25.06
C THR A 23 -19.96 7.31 -26.01
N LEU A 24 -19.70 8.61 -25.82
CA LEU A 24 -20.23 9.65 -26.71
C LEU A 24 -19.71 9.48 -28.14
N TYR A 25 -18.40 9.24 -28.32
CA TYR A 25 -17.82 9.01 -29.63
C TYR A 25 -18.41 7.78 -30.33
N LEU A 26 -18.52 6.65 -29.63
CA LEU A 26 -19.09 5.42 -30.19
C LEU A 26 -20.57 5.58 -30.53
N THR A 27 -21.36 6.21 -29.66
CA THR A 27 -22.78 6.49 -29.91
C THR A 27 -22.95 7.44 -31.10
N ALA A 28 -22.15 8.50 -31.19
CA ALA A 28 -22.21 9.44 -32.30
C ALA A 28 -21.80 8.78 -33.63
N ALA A 29 -20.75 7.95 -33.63
CA ALA A 29 -20.33 7.20 -34.82
C ALA A 29 -21.42 6.21 -35.26
N SER A 30 -22.00 5.44 -34.33
CA SER A 30 -23.10 4.52 -34.63
C SER A 30 -24.32 5.25 -35.17
N ALA A 31 -24.70 6.37 -34.56
CA ALA A 31 -25.81 7.19 -35.04
C ALA A 31 -25.56 7.76 -36.44
N ALA A 32 -24.33 8.19 -36.74
CA ALA A 32 -23.95 8.67 -38.06
C ALA A 32 -24.03 7.56 -39.11
N VAL A 33 -23.54 6.36 -38.81
CA VAL A 33 -23.63 5.20 -39.71
C VAL A 33 -25.10 4.83 -39.98
N THR A 34 -25.93 4.78 -38.94
CA THR A 34 -27.37 4.49 -39.09
C THR A 34 -28.08 5.58 -39.91
N ALA A 35 -27.82 6.86 -39.65
CA ALA A 35 -28.43 7.95 -40.40
C ALA A 35 -28.00 7.97 -41.88
N LEU A 36 -26.73 7.65 -42.18
CA LEU A 36 -26.25 7.51 -43.56
C LEU A 36 -26.95 6.38 -44.31
N HIS A 37 -27.22 5.26 -43.63
CA HIS A 37 -27.92 4.14 -44.23
C HIS A 37 -29.40 4.48 -44.52
N GLU A 38 -30.12 5.02 -43.54
CA GLU A 38 -31.56 5.29 -43.64
C GLU A 38 -31.91 6.50 -44.53
N LEU A 39 -31.09 7.57 -44.51
CA LEU A 39 -31.42 8.83 -45.22
C LEU A 39 -30.86 8.92 -46.64
N TYR A 40 -29.77 8.20 -46.92
CA TYR A 40 -29.04 8.33 -48.19
C TYR A 40 -28.99 7.03 -49.00
N ASP A 41 -29.73 5.99 -48.57
CA ASP A 41 -29.77 4.65 -49.19
C ASP A 41 -28.35 4.12 -49.48
N ALA A 42 -27.43 4.41 -48.54
CA ALA A 42 -26.04 4.06 -48.68
C ALA A 42 -25.93 2.52 -48.68
N ARG A 43 -25.23 1.98 -49.71
CA ARG A 43 -25.07 0.53 -49.89
C ARG A 43 -24.64 -0.13 -48.58
N PRO A 44 -25.29 -1.24 -48.16
CA PRO A 44 -24.90 -1.94 -46.95
C PRO A 44 -23.47 -2.44 -47.11
N ILE A 45 -22.56 -1.93 -46.28
CA ILE A 45 -21.21 -2.49 -46.15
C ILE A 45 -21.36 -3.70 -45.22
N GLU A 46 -21.37 -4.90 -45.81
CA GLU A 46 -21.34 -6.13 -45.03
C GLU A 46 -19.95 -6.34 -44.43
N LEU A 47 -19.83 -6.06 -43.14
CA LEU A 47 -18.61 -6.37 -42.40
C LEU A 47 -18.64 -7.83 -41.95
N PRO A 48 -17.58 -8.61 -42.22
CA PRO A 48 -17.52 -10.00 -41.77
C PRO A 48 -17.49 -10.05 -40.23
N THR A 49 -18.33 -10.90 -39.64
CA THR A 49 -18.45 -11.05 -38.18
C THR A 49 -17.31 -11.89 -37.58
N LEU A 50 -16.68 -12.75 -38.38
CA LEU A 50 -15.63 -13.66 -37.92
C LEU A 50 -14.40 -12.92 -37.37
N PRO A 51 -13.81 -11.91 -38.05
CA PRO A 51 -12.72 -11.13 -37.47
C PRO A 51 -13.10 -10.44 -36.15
N LEU A 52 -14.33 -9.91 -36.05
CA LEU A 52 -14.82 -9.27 -34.82
C LEU A 52 -14.91 -10.27 -33.66
N ALA A 53 -15.44 -11.47 -33.91
CA ALA A 53 -15.55 -12.53 -32.91
C ALA A 53 -14.17 -12.99 -32.41
N VAL A 54 -13.21 -13.19 -33.33
CA VAL A 54 -11.84 -13.61 -33.00
C VAL A 54 -11.13 -12.55 -32.16
N VAL A 55 -11.21 -11.27 -32.56
CA VAL A 55 -10.61 -10.16 -31.81
C VAL A 55 -11.27 -10.01 -30.44
N GLY A 56 -12.60 -10.11 -30.37
CA GLY A 56 -13.34 -10.04 -29.11
C GLY A 56 -12.94 -11.14 -28.13
N ALA A 57 -12.83 -12.39 -28.60
CA ALA A 57 -12.38 -13.51 -27.78
C ALA A 57 -10.94 -13.30 -27.26
N ALA A 58 -10.02 -12.88 -28.13
CA ALA A 58 -8.64 -12.59 -27.75
C ALA A 58 -8.57 -11.48 -26.68
N LEU A 59 -9.27 -10.37 -26.88
CA LEU A 59 -9.33 -9.26 -25.92
C LEU A 59 -9.90 -9.71 -24.56
N GLY A 60 -10.96 -10.53 -24.56
CA GLY A 60 -11.53 -11.07 -23.34
C GLY A 60 -10.53 -11.89 -22.51
N ILE A 61 -9.73 -12.74 -23.19
CA ILE A 61 -8.67 -13.53 -22.55
C ILE A 61 -7.59 -12.61 -21.96
N PHE A 62 -7.11 -11.62 -22.73
CA PHE A 62 -6.09 -10.68 -22.24
C PHE A 62 -6.56 -9.87 -21.03
N VAL A 63 -7.80 -9.38 -21.06
CA VAL A 63 -8.40 -8.65 -19.93
C VAL A 63 -8.49 -9.55 -18.70
N SER A 64 -8.88 -10.82 -18.85
CA SER A 64 -8.94 -11.77 -17.75
C SER A 64 -7.58 -11.98 -17.09
N PHE A 65 -6.53 -12.26 -17.88
CA PHE A 65 -5.18 -12.44 -17.34
C PHE A 65 -4.65 -11.17 -16.65
N ARG A 66 -4.86 -10.00 -17.26
CA ARG A 66 -4.44 -8.72 -16.67
C ARG A 66 -5.17 -8.43 -15.37
N THR A 67 -6.47 -8.69 -15.31
CA THR A 67 -7.29 -8.48 -14.12
C THR A 67 -6.85 -9.42 -13.00
N ASN A 68 -6.59 -10.69 -13.29
CA ASN A 68 -6.10 -11.65 -12.30
C ASN A 68 -4.74 -11.26 -11.73
N SER A 69 -3.80 -10.82 -12.58
CA SER A 69 -2.48 -10.36 -12.12
C SER A 69 -2.57 -9.09 -11.26
N ALA A 70 -3.37 -8.11 -11.67
CA ALA A 70 -3.60 -6.89 -10.89
C ALA A 70 -4.26 -7.20 -9.53
N TYR A 71 -5.26 -8.10 -9.53
CA TYR A 71 -5.91 -8.56 -8.30
C TYR A 71 -4.94 -9.26 -7.36
N ALA A 72 -4.07 -10.14 -7.88
CA ALA A 72 -3.06 -10.83 -7.08
C ALA A 72 -2.11 -9.85 -6.40
N ARG A 73 -1.61 -8.82 -7.11
CA ARG A 73 -0.76 -7.76 -6.53
C ARG A 73 -1.49 -6.96 -5.46
N TRP A 74 -2.75 -6.58 -5.71
CA TRP A 74 -3.57 -5.88 -4.72
C TRP A 74 -3.79 -6.71 -3.45
N TRP A 75 -4.11 -8.00 -3.63
CA TRP A 75 -4.32 -8.92 -2.52
C TRP A 75 -3.03 -9.16 -1.73
N GLU A 76 -1.88 -9.25 -2.40
CA GLU A 76 -0.58 -9.36 -1.76
C GLU A 76 -0.29 -8.14 -0.87
N GLY A 77 -0.49 -6.92 -1.39
CA GLY A 77 -0.34 -5.69 -0.60
C GLY A 77 -1.26 -5.68 0.64
N ARG A 78 -2.52 -6.11 0.49
CA ARG A 78 -3.44 -6.23 1.63
C ARG A 78 -2.96 -7.23 2.67
N LYS A 79 -2.43 -8.39 2.26
CA LYS A 79 -1.88 -9.40 3.17
C LYS A 79 -0.66 -8.88 3.93
N LEU A 80 0.26 -8.18 3.25
CA LEU A 80 1.42 -7.56 3.89
C LEU A 80 1.02 -6.54 4.94
N TRP A 81 0.05 -5.68 4.64
CA TRP A 81 -0.45 -4.70 5.60
C TRP A 81 -1.25 -5.32 6.75
N GLY A 82 -1.96 -6.43 6.51
CA GLY A 82 -2.54 -7.25 7.57
C GLY A 82 -1.48 -7.82 8.51
N ARG A 83 -0.38 -8.35 7.96
CA ARG A 83 0.78 -8.79 8.77
C ARG A 83 1.42 -7.64 9.54
N MET A 84 1.59 -6.47 8.93
CA MET A 84 2.12 -5.28 9.62
C MET A 84 1.34 -4.97 10.90
N ILE A 85 0.00 -5.03 10.85
CA ILE A 85 -0.85 -4.79 12.02
C ILE A 85 -0.61 -5.84 13.11
N ASN A 86 -0.50 -7.11 12.74
CA ASN A 86 -0.29 -8.20 13.71
C ASN A 86 1.07 -8.10 14.37
N GLU A 87 2.15 -7.94 13.59
CA GLU A 87 3.50 -7.78 14.14
C GLU A 87 3.63 -6.52 14.99
N SER A 88 2.98 -5.42 14.59
CA SER A 88 2.93 -4.20 15.40
C SER A 88 2.25 -4.40 16.75
N ARG A 89 1.16 -5.18 16.80
CA ARG A 89 0.49 -5.51 18.06
C ARG A 89 1.36 -6.41 18.92
N HIS A 90 2.01 -7.40 18.31
CA HIS A 90 2.90 -8.30 19.03
C HIS A 90 4.10 -7.55 19.62
N TRP A 91 4.74 -6.70 18.82
CA TRP A 91 5.78 -5.78 19.28
C TRP A 91 5.32 -4.95 20.48
N ALA A 92 4.14 -4.33 20.39
CA ALA A 92 3.61 -3.55 21.50
C ALA A 92 3.36 -4.39 22.77
N SER A 93 2.87 -5.62 22.63
CA SER A 93 2.72 -6.54 23.76
C SER A 93 4.06 -6.96 24.37
N GLN A 94 5.08 -7.21 23.55
CA GLN A 94 6.44 -7.53 24.00
C GLN A 94 7.03 -6.34 24.77
N VAL A 95 6.98 -5.12 24.20
CA VAL A 95 7.45 -3.90 24.86
C VAL A 95 6.72 -3.68 26.19
N ALA A 96 5.38 -3.80 26.22
CA ALA A 96 4.59 -3.62 27.43
C ALA A 96 4.92 -4.63 28.53
N SER A 97 5.27 -5.86 28.16
CA SER A 97 5.46 -6.97 29.10
C SER A 97 6.91 -7.18 29.53
N TYR A 98 7.87 -6.86 28.66
CA TYR A 98 9.29 -7.18 28.87
C TYR A 98 10.12 -5.99 29.34
N VAL A 99 9.74 -4.77 28.95
CA VAL A 99 10.51 -3.56 29.26
C VAL A 99 9.97 -2.94 30.56
N PRO A 100 10.77 -2.85 31.64
CA PRO A 100 10.30 -2.39 32.95
C PRO A 100 10.13 -0.86 33.02
N ASP A 101 10.99 -0.11 32.33
CA ASP A 101 11.00 1.35 32.33
C ASP A 101 9.86 1.92 31.48
N GLY A 102 9.07 2.84 32.06
CA GLY A 102 7.91 3.44 31.40
C GLY A 102 8.25 4.42 30.28
N ASP A 103 9.35 5.15 30.41
CA ASP A 103 9.79 6.12 29.40
C ASP A 103 10.40 5.38 28.22
N VAL A 104 11.19 4.33 28.47
CA VAL A 104 11.70 3.44 27.41
C VAL A 104 10.54 2.78 26.65
N ARG A 105 9.54 2.24 27.36
CA ARG A 105 8.34 1.69 26.72
C ARG A 105 7.66 2.71 25.81
N ARG A 106 7.45 3.93 26.31
CA ARG A 106 6.83 5.01 25.53
C ARG A 106 7.64 5.28 24.26
N ARG A 107 8.96 5.46 24.37
CA ARG A 107 9.83 5.72 23.21
C ARG A 107 9.78 4.61 22.17
N LEU A 108 9.89 3.34 22.57
CA LEU A 108 9.82 2.20 21.65
C LEU A 108 8.47 2.13 20.91
N ILE A 109 7.36 2.37 21.60
CA ILE A 109 6.03 2.40 20.96
C ILE A 109 5.88 3.60 20.02
N HIS A 110 6.36 4.77 20.44
CA HIS A 110 6.34 5.98 19.63
C HIS A 110 7.18 5.80 18.36
N ARG A 111 8.42 5.32 18.48
CA ARG A 111 9.29 5.01 17.33
C ARG A 111 8.67 3.99 16.39
N HIS A 112 8.11 2.90 16.92
CA HIS A 112 7.42 1.90 16.09
C HIS A 112 6.24 2.49 15.31
N THR A 113 5.42 3.31 15.97
CA THR A 113 4.31 3.98 15.27
C THR A 113 4.81 5.01 14.27
N GLY A 114 5.89 5.73 14.57
CA GLY A 114 6.60 6.63 13.65
C GLY A 114 7.09 5.88 12.40
N TYR A 115 7.71 4.71 12.58
CA TYR A 115 8.11 3.80 11.50
C TYR A 115 6.94 3.43 10.58
N VAL A 116 5.79 3.03 11.12
CA VAL A 116 4.62 2.67 10.31
C VAL A 116 4.09 3.87 9.52
N HIS A 117 4.08 5.07 10.11
CA HIS A 117 3.67 6.29 9.42
C HIS A 117 4.67 6.71 8.34
N ALA A 118 5.97 6.61 8.61
CA ALA A 118 7.03 6.88 7.66
C ALA A 118 6.95 5.94 6.46
N LEU A 119 6.76 4.64 6.71
CA LEU A 119 6.59 3.64 5.64
C LEU A 119 5.38 3.97 4.76
N ARG A 120 4.24 4.36 5.35
CA ARG A 120 3.06 4.81 4.59
C ARG A 120 3.39 6.02 3.70
N CYS A 121 4.12 7.01 4.21
CA CYS A 121 4.51 8.19 3.42
C CYS A 121 5.42 7.80 2.26
N LEU A 122 6.46 7.02 2.53
CA LEU A 122 7.40 6.53 1.52
C LEU A 122 6.71 5.71 0.43
N LEU A 123 5.80 4.80 0.79
CA LEU A 123 5.03 4.01 -0.18
C LEU A 123 4.11 4.88 -1.07
N ARG A 124 3.74 6.08 -0.63
CA ARG A 124 2.95 7.05 -1.38
C ARG A 124 3.78 8.10 -2.11
N GLY A 125 5.11 8.06 -2.00
CA GLY A 125 5.99 9.09 -2.57
C GLY A 125 5.85 10.45 -1.88
N GLN A 126 5.47 10.45 -0.60
CA GLN A 126 5.35 11.65 0.24
C GLN A 126 6.58 11.78 1.13
N ASP A 127 7.01 13.00 1.40
CA ASP A 127 8.07 13.28 2.37
C ASP A 127 7.60 12.91 3.79
N PRO A 128 8.23 11.93 4.47
CA PRO A 128 7.88 11.56 5.84
C PRO A 128 8.06 12.70 6.83
N PHE A 129 9.03 13.58 6.61
CA PHE A 129 9.35 14.65 7.55
C PHE A 129 8.40 15.85 7.47
N ALA A 130 7.60 15.93 6.40
CA ALA A 130 6.51 16.89 6.27
C ALA A 130 5.21 16.40 6.93
N ASP A 131 5.14 15.12 7.34
CA ASP A 131 3.96 14.53 7.95
C ASP A 131 4.01 14.64 9.47
N GLU A 132 3.06 15.40 10.04
CA GLU A 132 2.97 15.63 11.49
C GLU A 132 2.87 14.32 12.30
N ALA A 133 2.22 13.29 11.74
CA ALA A 133 2.10 12.03 12.46
C ALA A 133 3.45 11.32 12.63
N VAL A 134 4.41 11.55 11.73
CA VAL A 134 5.79 11.04 11.82
C VAL A 134 6.58 11.88 12.82
N THR A 135 6.66 13.20 12.62
CA THR A 135 7.51 14.07 13.44
C THR A 135 7.08 14.12 14.90
N ALA A 136 5.77 14.11 15.19
CA ALA A 136 5.24 14.06 16.55
C ALA A 136 5.54 12.74 17.30
N ARG A 137 5.96 11.68 16.59
CA ARG A 137 6.28 10.37 17.17
C ARG A 137 7.77 10.12 17.32
N LEU A 138 8.60 10.82 16.56
CA LEU A 138 10.05 10.70 16.57
C LEU A 138 10.71 11.86 17.34
N VAL A 139 10.02 12.40 18.34
CA VAL A 139 10.49 13.56 19.13
C VAL A 139 11.73 13.21 19.96
N ASP A 140 11.82 11.96 20.41
CA ASP A 140 12.94 11.46 21.21
C ASP A 140 14.12 10.98 20.34
N ASP A 141 13.98 11.00 19.01
CA ASP A 141 14.99 10.58 18.05
C ASP A 141 15.63 11.80 17.35
N ASP A 142 16.89 11.66 16.92
CA ASP A 142 17.59 12.70 16.17
C ASP A 142 17.07 12.76 14.72
N LEU A 143 16.13 13.68 14.48
CA LEU A 143 15.53 13.88 13.16
C LEU A 143 16.55 14.32 12.10
N ASP A 144 17.60 15.06 12.49
CA ASP A 144 18.60 15.54 11.54
C ASP A 144 19.49 14.39 11.07
N ALA A 145 19.90 13.51 11.99
CA ALA A 145 20.57 12.26 11.64
C ALA A 145 19.69 11.38 10.74
N LEU A 146 18.41 11.18 11.11
CA LEU A 146 17.46 10.36 10.35
C LEU A 146 17.19 10.88 8.93
N ARG A 147 17.31 12.19 8.68
CA ARG A 147 17.19 12.78 7.33
C ARG A 147 18.33 12.38 6.40
N THR A 148 19.50 12.08 6.96
CA THR A 148 20.67 11.68 6.17
C THR A 148 20.67 10.20 5.80
N GLU A 149 19.79 9.41 6.42
CA GLU A 149 19.66 7.98 6.17
C GLU A 149 19.09 7.68 4.80
N SER A 150 19.73 6.73 4.09
CA SER A 150 19.26 6.28 2.78
C SER A 150 17.91 5.55 2.84
N ASN A 151 17.64 4.88 3.96
CA ASN A 151 16.38 4.19 4.22
C ASN A 151 15.92 4.48 5.65
N LEU A 152 15.10 5.53 5.79
CA LEU A 152 14.54 5.98 7.07
C LEU A 152 13.85 4.84 7.84
N THR A 153 13.02 4.05 7.18
CA THR A 153 12.24 3.01 7.85
C THR A 153 13.10 1.87 8.38
N HIS A 154 14.15 1.50 7.65
CA HIS A 154 15.15 0.55 8.14
C HIS A 154 15.95 1.14 9.31
N ALA A 155 16.39 2.40 9.22
CA ALA A 155 17.13 3.07 10.29
C ALA A 155 16.33 3.10 11.60
N LEU A 156 15.02 3.39 11.55
CA LEU A 156 14.15 3.35 12.72
C LEU A 156 14.07 1.97 13.37
N LEU A 157 14.04 0.89 12.59
CA LEU A 157 14.06 -0.47 13.12
C LEU A 157 15.44 -0.84 13.71
N ALA A 158 16.52 -0.38 13.09
CA ALA A 158 17.88 -0.58 13.61
C ALA A 158 18.07 0.11 14.97
N ILE A 159 17.61 1.35 15.11
CA ILE A 159 17.64 2.09 16.39
C ILE A 159 16.83 1.35 17.47
N GLN A 160 15.68 0.74 17.11
CA GLN A 160 14.94 -0.10 18.07
C GLN A 160 15.78 -1.29 18.54
N LEU A 161 16.46 -1.99 17.62
CA LEU A 161 17.32 -3.11 17.97
C LEU A 161 18.47 -2.68 18.89
N ASP A 162 19.12 -1.55 18.59
CA ASP A 162 20.20 -1.00 19.42
C ASP A 162 19.72 -0.68 20.85
N GLU A 163 18.51 -0.11 21.00
CA GLU A 163 17.93 0.14 22.33
C GLU A 163 17.61 -1.16 23.08
N LEU A 164 17.16 -2.23 22.39
CA LEU A 164 16.99 -3.55 23.02
C LEU A 164 18.33 -4.15 23.50
N VAL A 165 19.38 -4.01 22.71
CA VAL A 165 20.73 -4.49 23.07
C VAL A 165 21.29 -3.69 24.24
N ALA A 166 21.05 -2.38 24.31
CA ALA A 166 21.42 -1.55 25.46
C ALA A 166 20.71 -2.02 26.74
N LEU A 167 19.40 -2.24 26.70
CA LEU A 167 18.63 -2.76 27.83
C LEU A 167 19.12 -4.13 28.30
N ALA A 168 19.59 -4.97 27.39
CA ALA A 168 20.17 -6.27 27.73
C ALA A 168 21.51 -6.13 28.46
N LYS A 169 22.39 -5.24 27.98
CA LYS A 169 23.67 -4.94 28.62
C LYS A 169 23.48 -4.36 30.03
N GLU A 170 22.40 -3.63 30.26
CA GLU A 170 22.02 -3.08 31.56
C GLU A 170 21.32 -4.10 32.48
N GLY A 171 21.02 -5.31 31.98
CA GLY A 171 20.32 -6.36 32.72
C GLY A 171 18.81 -6.13 32.85
N ALA A 172 18.26 -5.10 32.20
CA ALA A 172 16.82 -4.82 32.17
C ALA A 172 16.06 -5.77 31.24
N LEU A 173 16.73 -6.33 30.23
CA LEU A 173 16.25 -7.40 29.36
C LEU A 173 17.21 -8.59 29.41
N ASN A 174 16.70 -9.81 29.19
CA ASN A 174 17.58 -10.97 29.01
C ASN A 174 17.73 -11.32 27.53
N ASP A 175 18.79 -12.04 27.18
CA ASP A 175 19.12 -12.36 25.78
C ASP A 175 18.01 -13.14 25.06
N PHE A 176 17.26 -14.00 25.78
CA PHE A 176 16.13 -14.72 25.20
C PHE A 176 14.99 -13.80 24.78
N ARG A 177 14.69 -12.76 25.57
CA ARG A 177 13.70 -11.73 25.25
C ARG A 177 14.20 -10.85 24.10
N VAL A 178 15.48 -10.47 24.10
CA VAL A 178 16.08 -9.73 22.97
C VAL A 178 15.90 -10.52 21.68
N ALA A 179 16.31 -11.80 21.66
CA ALA A 179 16.20 -12.65 20.48
C ALA A 179 14.73 -12.81 20.00
N SER A 180 13.79 -12.95 20.94
CA SER A 180 12.37 -13.00 20.61
C SER A 180 11.83 -11.69 20.02
N MET A 181 12.32 -10.54 20.49
CA MET A 181 11.91 -9.22 19.99
C MET A 181 12.58 -8.88 18.65
N ASP A 182 13.84 -9.28 18.46
CA ASP A 182 14.56 -9.17 17.19
C ASP A 182 13.88 -9.97 16.08
N GLN A 183 13.35 -11.15 16.41
CA GLN A 183 12.52 -11.90 15.45
C GLN A 183 11.31 -11.09 14.96
N THR A 184 10.63 -10.34 15.84
CA THR A 184 9.53 -9.45 15.46
C THR A 184 10.02 -8.31 14.56
N LEU A 185 11.16 -7.69 14.88
CA LEU A 185 11.76 -6.65 14.03
C LEU A 185 12.12 -7.18 12.64
N ARG A 186 12.66 -8.39 12.56
CA ARG A 186 12.95 -9.06 11.28
C ARG A 186 11.69 -9.28 10.46
N GLU A 187 10.58 -9.69 11.08
CA GLU A 187 9.31 -9.81 10.35
C GLU A 187 8.79 -8.47 9.84
N LEU A 188 8.99 -7.37 10.58
CA LEU A 188 8.67 -6.02 10.11
C LEU A 188 9.52 -5.63 8.89
N ILE A 189 10.81 -5.97 8.87
CA ILE A 189 11.70 -5.78 7.71
C ILE A 189 11.21 -6.60 6.51
N ASN A 190 10.85 -7.87 6.71
CA ASN A 190 10.31 -8.73 5.66
C ASN A 190 9.03 -8.14 5.04
N ILE A 191 8.16 -7.56 5.88
CA ILE A 191 6.95 -6.89 5.42
C ILE A 191 7.29 -5.62 4.64
N GLN A 192 8.22 -4.79 5.13
CA GLN A 192 8.69 -3.59 4.44
C GLN A 192 9.22 -3.94 3.04
N GLY A 193 10.15 -4.88 2.93
CA GLY A 193 10.70 -5.31 1.63
C GLY A 193 9.63 -5.87 0.69
N GLY A 194 8.63 -6.56 1.24
CA GLY A 194 7.45 -6.99 0.48
C GLY A 194 6.63 -5.83 -0.08
N CYS A 195 6.42 -4.78 0.72
CA CYS A 195 5.70 -3.58 0.29
C CYS A 195 6.48 -2.79 -0.77
N GLU A 196 7.79 -2.63 -0.59
CA GLU A 196 8.68 -1.93 -1.53
C GLU A 196 8.75 -2.64 -2.88
N ARG A 197 8.74 -3.98 -2.91
CA ARG A 197 8.70 -4.75 -4.17
C ARG A 197 7.39 -4.59 -4.95
N ILE A 198 6.27 -4.40 -4.26
CA ILE A 198 4.94 -4.30 -4.92
C ILE A 198 4.71 -2.89 -5.47
N LYS A 199 5.29 -1.88 -4.83
CA LYS A 199 5.27 -0.48 -5.24
C LYS A 199 5.76 -0.32 -6.68
#